data_AF-A0A849MHL5-F1
#
_entry.id   AF-A0A849MHL5-F1
#
_cell.length_a   1.000
_cell.length_b   1.000
_cell.length_c   1.000
_cell.angle_alpha   90.00
_cell.angle_beta   90.00
_cell.angle_gamma   90.00
#
_symmetry.space_group_name_H-M   'P 1'
#
loop_
_entity.id
_entity.type
_entity.pdbx_description
1 polymer ?
#
loop_
_entity_poly.entity_id
_entity_poly.type
_entity_poly.pdbx_seq_one_letter_code
_entity_poly.pdbx_strand_id
1 'polypeptide(L)'
;MKYKNTYQQGFTLIELMIVVAIIGILAAVAIPSYRAYVAESHGGAAMKGINPYVSQSQVCVDTGVGCTELNAVTDAALTLASVSESAAAATVTYAEGSCTVVATVTSATVTYTATSGTAGGATAAQCQAGAGL
;
A
#
# COMPACT_ATOMS: atom_id res chain seq x y z
N MET A 1 -2.84 -59.26 -36.26
CA MET A 1 -3.12 -57.93 -35.67
C MET A 1 -1.79 -57.21 -35.49
N LYS A 2 -1.56 -56.10 -36.20
CA LYS A 2 -0.31 -55.32 -36.12
C LYS A 2 -0.42 -54.33 -34.95
N TYR A 3 0.34 -54.54 -33.88
CA TYR A 3 0.48 -53.56 -32.80
C TYR A 3 1.33 -52.39 -33.28
N LYS A 4 0.71 -51.23 -33.47
CA LYS A 4 1.37 -49.99 -33.85
C LYS A 4 2.04 -49.45 -32.58
N ASN A 5 3.33 -49.75 -32.40
CA ASN A 5 4.11 -49.24 -31.28
C ASN A 5 4.26 -47.73 -31.43
N THR A 6 3.47 -46.97 -30.69
CA THR A 6 3.53 -45.51 -30.70
C THR A 6 4.64 -45.15 -29.74
N TYR A 7 5.79 -44.69 -30.24
CA TYR A 7 6.88 -44.22 -29.40
C TYR A 7 6.35 -43.09 -28.51
N GLN A 8 6.16 -43.36 -27.22
CA GLN A 8 5.91 -42.33 -26.23
C GLN A 8 7.18 -41.50 -26.10
N GLN A 9 7.18 -40.30 -26.68
CA GLN A 9 8.18 -39.28 -26.41
C GLN A 9 7.94 -38.75 -25.00
N GLY A 10 8.68 -39.27 -24.03
CA GLY A 10 8.67 -38.78 -22.66
C GLY A 10 9.52 -37.52 -22.51
N PHE A 11 9.16 -36.66 -21.55
CA PHE A 11 9.93 -35.48 -21.16
C PHE A 11 11.25 -35.92 -20.50
N THR A 12 12.37 -35.34 -20.89
CA THR A 12 13.67 -35.69 -20.33
C THR A 12 13.92 -34.97 -19.00
N LEU A 13 14.67 -35.60 -18.09
CA LEU A 13 15.09 -34.94 -16.83
C LEU A 13 15.94 -33.70 -17.09
N ILE A 14 16.72 -33.70 -18.17
CA ILE A 14 17.56 -32.55 -18.53
C ILE A 14 16.73 -31.36 -19.01
N GLU A 15 15.64 -31.59 -19.76
CA GLU A 15 14.70 -30.53 -20.13
C GLU A 15 14.05 -29.91 -18.88
N LEU A 16 13.65 -30.74 -17.91
CA LEU A 16 13.08 -30.26 -16.65
C LEU A 16 14.09 -29.42 -15.86
N MET A 17 15.34 -29.87 -15.75
CA MET A 17 16.40 -29.13 -15.06
C MET A 17 16.68 -27.77 -15.69
N ILE A 18 16.71 -27.67 -17.01
CA ILE A 18 16.91 -26.39 -17.71
C ILE A 18 15.73 -25.44 -17.45
N VAL A 19 14.50 -25.95 -17.51
CA VAL A 19 13.30 -25.14 -17.23
C VAL A 19 13.33 -24.58 -15.80
N VAL A 20 13.69 -25.40 -14.81
CA VAL A 20 13.79 -24.95 -13.41
C VAL A 20 14.90 -23.91 -13.25
N ALA A 21 16.04 -24.08 -13.92
CA ALA A 21 17.12 -23.09 -13.89
C ALA A 21 16.68 -21.72 -14.44
N ILE A 22 15.95 -21.71 -15.57
CA ILE A 22 15.44 -20.46 -16.16
C ILE A 22 14.40 -19.80 -15.26
N ILE A 23 13.44 -20.57 -14.72
CA ILE A 23 12.43 -20.05 -13.78
C ILE A 23 13.10 -19.47 -12.53
N GLY A 24 14.16 -20.10 -12.02
CA GLY A 24 14.93 -19.61 -10.89
C GLY A 24 15.53 -18.22 -11.13
N ILE A 25 16.12 -18.00 -12.30
CA ILE A 25 16.69 -16.69 -12.68
C ILE A 25 15.59 -15.63 -12.81
N LEU A 26 14.47 -15.96 -13.48
CA LEU A 26 13.35 -15.03 -13.64
C LEU A 26 12.72 -14.65 -12.30
N ALA A 27 12.52 -15.62 -11.40
CA ALA A 27 11.93 -15.40 -10.08
C ALA A 27 12.78 -14.46 -9.22
N ALA A 28 14.11 -14.55 -9.30
CA ALA A 28 15.02 -13.68 -8.55
C ALA A 28 14.85 -12.19 -8.88
N VAL A 29 14.46 -11.84 -10.11
CA VAL A 29 14.23 -10.45 -10.54
C VAL A 29 12.75 -10.07 -10.44
N ALA A 30 11.85 -10.98 -10.82
CA ALA A 30 10.42 -10.70 -10.91
C ALA A 30 9.78 -10.49 -9.52
N ILE A 31 10.14 -11.31 -8.53
CA ILE A 31 9.55 -11.23 -7.18
C ILE A 31 9.83 -9.87 -6.51
N PRO A 32 11.08 -9.36 -6.40
CA PRO A 32 11.32 -8.07 -5.76
C PRO A 32 10.66 -6.92 -6.53
N SER A 33 10.65 -6.96 -7.87
CA SER A 33 9.99 -5.95 -8.70
C SER A 33 8.48 -5.93 -8.50
N TYR A 34 7.83 -7.10 -8.53
CA TYR A 34 6.38 -7.20 -8.29
C TYR A 34 6.00 -6.72 -6.89
N ARG A 35 6.78 -7.07 -5.86
CA ARG A 35 6.54 -6.61 -4.49
C ARG A 35 6.67 -5.10 -4.35
N ALA A 36 7.63 -4.48 -5.05
CA ALA A 36 7.75 -3.03 -5.09
C ALA A 36 6.53 -2.36 -5.74
N TYR A 37 6.09 -2.87 -6.90
CA TYR A 37 4.91 -2.37 -7.59
C TYR A 37 3.63 -2.46 -6.74
N VAL A 38 3.41 -3.58 -6.05
CA VAL A 38 2.25 -3.75 -5.16
C VAL A 38 2.33 -2.78 -3.97
N ALA A 39 3.52 -2.59 -3.38
CA ALA A 39 3.72 -1.63 -2.30
C ALA A 39 3.44 -0.19 -2.75
N GLU A 40 3.92 0.20 -3.93
CA GLU A 40 3.65 1.53 -4.50
C GLU A 40 2.15 1.75 -4.76
N SER A 41 1.47 0.72 -5.28
CA SER A 41 0.01 0.75 -5.47
C SER A 41 -0.74 0.96 -4.15
N HIS A 42 -0.33 0.27 -3.08
CA HIS A 42 -0.89 0.47 -1.74
C HIS A 42 -0.64 1.88 -1.20
N GLY A 43 0.57 2.44 -1.38
CA GLY A 43 0.88 3.82 -1.00
C GLY A 43 -0.02 4.83 -1.70
N GLY A 44 -0.21 4.67 -3.02
CA GLY A 44 -1.08 5.54 -3.80
C GLY A 44 -2.56 5.41 -3.45
N ALA A 45 -3.01 4.20 -3.13
CA ALA A 45 -4.38 3.96 -2.65
C ALA A 45 -4.61 4.57 -1.25
N ALA A 46 -3.65 4.43 -0.32
CA ALA A 46 -3.72 5.08 1.00
C ALA A 46 -3.81 6.62 0.88
N MET A 47 -3.03 7.23 0.00
CA MET A 47 -3.12 8.68 -0.25
C MET A 47 -4.49 9.09 -0.80
N LYS A 48 -5.10 8.28 -1.68
CA LYS A 48 -6.46 8.56 -2.17
C LYS A 48 -7.49 8.44 -1.05
N GLY A 49 -7.35 7.43 -0.18
CA GLY A 49 -8.24 7.20 0.96
C GLY A 49 -8.15 8.29 2.02
N ILE A 50 -6.97 8.86 2.26
CA ILE A 50 -6.78 9.87 3.32
C ILE A 50 -7.30 11.27 2.95
N ASN A 51 -7.24 11.66 1.68
CA ASN A 51 -7.58 12.99 1.18
C ASN A 51 -8.93 13.57 1.67
N PRO A 52 -10.06 12.85 1.67
CA PRO A 52 -11.33 13.40 2.15
C PRO A 52 -11.28 13.78 3.63
N TYR A 53 -10.57 13.01 4.46
CA TYR A 53 -10.46 13.26 5.90
C TYR A 53 -9.49 14.39 6.22
N VAL A 54 -8.43 14.53 5.43
CA VAL A 54 -7.51 15.67 5.55
C VAL A 54 -8.23 16.98 5.28
N SER A 55 -9.00 17.06 4.19
CA SER A 55 -9.78 18.26 3.86
C SER A 55 -10.78 18.61 4.97
N GLN A 56 -11.50 17.61 5.51
CA GLN A 56 -12.42 17.81 6.63
C GLN A 56 -11.69 18.23 7.91
N SER A 57 -10.53 17.64 8.20
CA SER A 57 -9.73 18.01 9.36
C SER A 57 -9.18 19.43 9.27
N GLN A 58 -8.82 19.91 8.07
CA GLN A 58 -8.41 21.30 7.85
C GLN A 58 -9.55 22.27 8.18
N VAL A 59 -10.75 22.00 7.65
CA VAL A 59 -11.94 22.82 7.93
C VAL A 59 -12.26 22.84 9.43
N CYS A 60 -12.20 21.69 10.09
CA CYS A 60 -12.42 21.59 11.54
C CYS A 60 -11.36 22.37 12.34
N VAL A 61 -10.07 22.24 12.00
CA VAL A 61 -8.99 22.95 12.69
C VAL A 61 -9.13 24.47 12.51
N ASP A 62 -9.50 24.92 11.31
CA ASP A 62 -9.57 26.36 10.98
C ASP A 62 -10.85 27.05 11.49
N THR A 63 -11.99 26.34 11.47
CA THR A 63 -13.31 26.96 11.70
C THR A 63 -14.14 26.31 12.81
N GLY A 64 -13.70 25.18 13.34
CA GLY A 64 -14.45 24.38 14.31
C GLY A 64 -15.64 23.61 13.73
N VAL A 65 -15.91 23.74 12.42
CA VAL A 65 -17.05 23.09 11.77
C VAL A 65 -16.74 21.63 11.44
N GLY A 66 -17.69 20.73 11.73
CA GLY A 66 -17.61 19.32 11.33
C GLY A 66 -16.71 18.44 12.20
N CYS A 67 -16.15 18.98 13.29
CA CYS A 67 -15.23 18.24 14.17
C CYS A 67 -15.87 17.02 14.83
N THR A 68 -17.13 17.13 15.26
CA THR A 68 -17.84 16.05 15.94
C THR A 68 -18.12 14.89 14.99
N GLU A 69 -18.59 15.21 13.78
CA GLU A 69 -18.86 14.24 12.72
C GLU A 69 -17.56 13.56 12.28
N LEU A 70 -16.48 14.33 12.12
CA LEU A 70 -15.16 13.82 11.76
C LEU A 70 -14.60 12.85 12.83
N ASN A 71 -14.73 13.20 14.11
CA ASN A 71 -14.32 12.34 15.22
C ASN A 71 -15.20 11.09 15.40
N ALA A 72 -16.40 11.10 14.83
CA ALA A 72 -17.32 9.97 14.86
C ALA A 72 -17.17 9.04 13.63
N VAL A 73 -16.29 9.37 12.68
CA VAL A 73 -16.04 8.51 11.52
C VAL A 73 -15.48 7.17 11.99
N THR A 74 -16.15 6.10 11.57
CA THR A 74 -15.67 4.72 11.75
C THR A 74 -15.37 4.12 10.39
N ASP A 75 -14.09 3.97 10.08
CA ASP A 75 -13.58 3.23 8.92
C ASP A 75 -12.45 2.32 9.42
N ALA A 76 -12.45 1.06 8.99
CA ALA A 76 -11.47 0.07 9.42
C ALA A 76 -10.03 0.43 8.99
N ALA A 77 -9.88 1.18 7.90
CA ALA A 77 -8.59 1.65 7.41
C ALA A 77 -8.15 2.98 8.05
N LEU A 78 -9.06 3.69 8.73
CA LEU A 78 -8.82 5.03 9.27
C LEU A 78 -8.58 4.99 10.78
N THR A 79 -7.57 5.73 11.22
CA THR A 79 -7.39 6.09 12.62
C THR A 79 -7.20 7.60 12.74
N LEU A 80 -8.01 8.22 13.60
CA LEU A 80 -8.01 9.66 13.84
C LEU A 80 -7.64 9.94 15.29
N ALA A 81 -6.69 10.85 15.52
CA ALA A 81 -6.60 11.53 16.80
C ALA A 81 -7.77 12.53 16.89
N SER A 82 -8.35 12.71 18.08
CA SER A 82 -9.47 13.64 18.27
C SER A 82 -9.10 15.04 17.76
N VAL A 83 -9.88 15.55 16.81
CA VAL A 83 -9.67 16.85 16.17
C VAL A 83 -10.64 17.88 16.75
N SER A 84 -10.16 19.10 16.98
CA SER A 84 -10.96 20.23 17.46
C SER A 84 -10.53 21.52 16.79
N GLU A 85 -11.36 22.56 16.91
CA GLU A 85 -10.99 23.93 16.53
C GLU A 85 -9.66 24.34 17.17
N SER A 86 -8.81 25.01 16.38
CA SER A 86 -7.52 25.55 16.84
C SER A 86 -6.60 24.49 17.49
N ALA A 87 -6.80 23.20 17.18
CA ALA A 87 -5.90 22.15 17.63
C ALA A 87 -4.48 22.43 17.12
N ALA A 88 -3.48 22.19 17.97
CA ALA A 88 -2.08 22.37 17.59
C ALA A 88 -1.69 21.49 16.39
N ALA A 89 -2.25 20.28 16.32
CA ALA A 89 -2.21 19.41 15.15
C ALA A 89 -3.35 18.39 15.21
N ALA A 90 -3.89 18.06 14.05
CA ALA A 90 -4.79 16.93 13.83
C ALA A 90 -4.02 15.83 13.09
N THR A 91 -4.05 14.61 13.63
CA THR A 91 -3.37 13.46 13.01
C THR A 91 -4.39 12.51 12.42
N VAL A 92 -4.34 12.36 11.10
CA VAL A 92 -5.17 11.45 10.31
C VAL A 92 -4.25 10.36 9.80
N THR A 93 -4.60 9.10 10.01
CA THR A 93 -3.80 7.95 9.57
C THR A 93 -4.68 6.99 8.78
N TYR A 94 -4.24 6.63 7.58
CA TYR A 94 -4.94 5.70 6.69
C TYR A 94 -4.04 4.53 6.33
N ALA A 95 -4.47 3.31 6.62
CA ALA A 95 -3.73 2.07 6.36
C ALA A 95 -4.35 1.32 5.18
N GLU A 96 -3.54 1.03 4.15
CA GLU A 96 -3.96 0.28 2.98
C GLU A 96 -2.92 -0.80 2.67
N GLY A 97 -3.31 -2.07 2.81
CA GLY A 97 -2.42 -3.21 2.59
C GLY A 97 -1.12 -3.12 3.40
N SER A 98 0.01 -3.03 2.70
CA SER A 98 1.36 -2.95 3.28
C SER A 98 1.84 -1.53 3.59
N CYS A 99 1.03 -0.50 3.36
CA CYS A 99 1.43 0.89 3.52
C CYS A 99 0.47 1.65 4.44
N THR A 100 1.02 2.59 5.19
CA THR A 100 0.25 3.50 6.04
C THR A 100 0.67 4.91 5.73
N VAL A 101 -0.30 5.77 5.47
CA VAL A 101 -0.10 7.20 5.24
C VAL A 101 -0.61 7.95 6.47
N VAL A 102 0.18 8.89 6.95
CA VAL A 102 -0.17 9.79 8.05
C VAL A 102 -0.15 11.22 7.54
N ALA A 103 -1.27 11.92 7.70
CA ALA A 103 -1.36 13.35 7.48
C ALA A 103 -1.40 14.07 8.84
N THR A 104 -0.48 15.01 9.02
CA THR A 104 -0.48 15.94 10.15
C THR A 104 -0.97 17.28 9.65
N VAL A 105 -2.12 17.70 10.15
CA VAL A 105 -2.86 18.88 9.71
C VAL A 105 -2.78 19.93 10.79
N THR A 106 -2.35 21.13 10.42
CA THR A 106 -2.28 22.32 11.26
C THR A 106 -3.02 23.44 10.56
N SER A 107 -3.36 24.52 11.25
CA SER A 107 -4.05 25.65 10.63
C SER A 107 -3.28 26.29 9.46
N ALA A 108 -1.96 26.10 9.38
CA ALA A 108 -1.13 26.67 8.32
C ALA A 108 -0.68 25.65 7.27
N THR A 109 -0.51 24.38 7.64
CA THR A 109 0.16 23.39 6.80
C THR A 109 -0.39 21.99 6.99
N VAL A 110 -0.33 21.20 5.91
CA VAL A 110 -0.55 19.76 5.93
C VAL A 110 0.77 19.08 5.56
N THR A 111 1.24 18.18 6.42
CA THR A 111 2.42 17.36 6.16
C THR A 111 2.01 15.90 6.03
N TYR A 112 2.50 15.21 5.00
CA TYR A 112 2.25 13.79 4.78
C TYR A 112 3.52 12.99 5.05
N THR A 113 3.36 11.83 5.65
CA THR A 113 4.40 10.80 5.74
C THR A 113 3.81 9.45 5.35
N ALA A 114 4.60 8.60 4.71
CA ALA A 114 4.21 7.23 4.42
C ALA A 114 5.23 6.26 5.03
N THR A 115 4.72 5.21 5.66
CA THR A 115 5.50 4.17 6.32
C THR A 115 5.03 2.79 5.87
N SER A 116 5.92 1.80 5.94
CA SER A 116 5.54 0.41 5.76
C SER A 116 4.66 -0.04 6.92
N GLY A 117 3.51 -0.64 6.61
CA GLY A 117 2.71 -1.40 7.55
C GLY A 117 3.40 -2.72 7.94
N THR A 118 2.80 -3.44 8.89
CA THR A 118 3.34 -4.72 9.38
C THR A 118 3.14 -5.90 8.42
N ALA A 119 2.36 -5.72 7.35
CA ALA A 119 2.07 -6.74 6.35
C ALA A 119 2.90 -6.52 5.05
N GLY A 120 3.39 -7.59 4.42
CA GLY A 120 3.86 -7.56 3.02
C GLY A 120 5.35 -7.26 2.76
N GLY A 121 6.12 -6.91 3.79
CA GLY A 121 7.56 -6.64 3.66
C GLY A 121 7.91 -5.54 2.65
N ALA A 122 6.99 -4.59 2.46
CA ALA A 122 7.25 -3.33 1.81
C ALA A 122 8.20 -2.49 2.68
N THR A 123 8.99 -1.62 2.04
CA THR A 123 9.82 -0.65 2.75
C THR A 123 9.13 0.71 2.83
N ALA A 124 9.52 1.54 3.80
CA ALA A 124 9.01 2.91 3.89
C ALA A 124 9.23 3.71 2.60
N ALA A 125 10.39 3.53 1.94
CA ALA A 125 10.70 4.19 0.68
C ALA A 125 9.74 3.80 -0.46
N GLN A 126 9.32 2.53 -0.54
CA GLN A 126 8.34 2.08 -1.53
C GLN A 126 6.96 2.68 -1.28
N CYS A 127 6.54 2.74 -0.01
CA CYS A 127 5.28 3.38 0.36
C CYS A 127 5.31 4.90 0.10
N GLN A 128 6.44 5.58 0.33
CA GLN A 128 6.63 7.00 0.02
C GLN A 128 6.56 7.28 -1.48
N ALA A 129 7.30 6.50 -2.28
CA ALA A 129 7.24 6.60 -3.73
C ALA A 129 5.82 6.39 -4.27
N GLY A 130 5.11 5.38 -3.77
CA GLY A 130 3.72 5.11 -4.13
C GLY A 130 2.74 6.21 -3.73
N ALA A 131 2.96 6.80 -2.56
CA ALA A 131 2.20 7.94 -2.05
C ALA A 131 2.52 9.26 -2.78
N GLY A 132 3.60 9.31 -3.58
CA GLY A 132 4.06 10.53 -4.23
C GLY A 132 4.68 11.54 -3.27
N LEU A 133 5.34 11.04 -2.21
CA LEU A 133 6.04 11.83 -1.18
C LEU A 133 7.57 11.83 -1.39
#